data_AF-A0A4R1XYP6-F1
#
_entry.id   AF-A0A4R1XYP6-F1
#
_cell.length_a   1.000
_cell.length_b   1.000
_cell.length_c   1.000
_cell.angle_alpha   90.00
_cell.angle_beta   90.00
_cell.angle_gamma   90.00
#
_symmetry.space_group_name_H-M   'P 1'
#
loop_
_entity.id
_entity.type
_entity.pdbx_description
1 polymer ?
#
loop_
_entity_poly.entity_id
_entity_poly.type
_entity_poly.pdbx_seq_one_letter_code
_entity_poly.pdbx_strand_id
1 'polypeptide(L)'
;MSLALQLPEATIAWVPTVAQIAYACGLLLLMPLGDIVEKRKLLLILMLLAASGLLLSGFSSHIALIIIGTVITGLFSVSAQLLLPLAASLVPMHHSGRVVGLFGLVGIIDTFIANFAGRYIDRGYIHRISMSCGFGLILSWLLFLLLPLHFIFYILGSILIYASLSAVHVTNQSIVFKLNQQLKSRFNAIYRPVIFWVAHLAP
;
A
#
# COMPACT_ATOMS: atom_id res chain seq x y z
N MET A 1 23.96 -5.44 -0.96
CA MET A 1 24.56 -5.58 -2.30
C MET A 1 24.07 -4.45 -3.19
N SER A 2 24.80 -3.34 -3.13
CA SER A 2 24.78 -2.18 -4.02
C SER A 2 25.30 -2.52 -5.43
N LEU A 3 25.07 -3.76 -5.91
CA LEU A 3 25.76 -4.34 -7.06
C LEU A 3 24.80 -5.14 -7.97
N ALA A 4 23.71 -4.52 -8.42
CA ALA A 4 22.91 -5.10 -9.50
C ALA A 4 22.42 -4.10 -10.55
N LEU A 5 22.58 -2.78 -10.33
CA LEU A 5 22.16 -1.77 -11.30
C LEU A 5 23.17 -0.63 -11.25
N GLN A 6 24.12 -0.60 -12.19
CA GLN A 6 25.00 0.56 -12.46
C GLN A 6 24.17 1.72 -13.04
N LEU A 7 23.11 2.11 -12.34
CA LEU A 7 22.29 3.26 -12.71
C LEU A 7 22.79 4.48 -11.94
N PRO A 8 22.74 5.67 -12.55
CA PRO A 8 22.99 6.92 -11.84
C PRO A 8 22.15 6.97 -10.55
N GLU A 9 22.74 7.35 -9.42
CA GLU A 9 22.05 7.48 -8.12
C GLU A 9 20.77 8.31 -8.22
N ALA A 10 20.72 9.24 -9.18
CA ALA A 10 19.54 10.01 -9.55
C ALA A 10 18.33 9.14 -9.92
N THR A 11 18.50 8.08 -10.72
CA THR A 11 17.40 7.20 -11.17
C THR A 11 16.78 6.42 -10.02
N ILE A 12 17.60 5.98 -9.06
CA ILE A 12 17.14 5.22 -7.90
C ILE A 12 16.35 6.13 -6.93
N ALA A 13 16.71 7.42 -6.85
CA ALA A 13 15.99 8.41 -6.06
C ALA A 13 14.57 8.75 -6.59
N TRP A 14 14.31 8.53 -7.88
CA TRP A 14 13.00 8.82 -8.49
C TRP A 14 11.93 7.77 -8.19
N VAL A 15 12.30 6.50 -7.95
CA VAL A 15 11.37 5.39 -7.70
C VAL A 15 10.28 5.71 -6.65
N PRO A 16 10.63 6.16 -5.43
CA PRO A 16 9.65 6.49 -4.38
C PRO A 16 8.82 7.74 -4.69
N THR A 17 9.39 8.70 -5.41
CA THR A 17 8.65 9.89 -5.87
C THR A 17 7.56 9.48 -6.85
N VAL A 18 7.91 8.65 -7.83
CA VAL A 18 6.99 8.09 -8.80
C VAL A 18 5.90 7.25 -8.11
N ALA A 19 6.26 6.44 -7.11
CA ALA A 19 5.31 5.65 -6.33
C ALA A 19 4.28 6.52 -5.59
N GLN A 20 4.71 7.65 -5.02
CA GLN A 20 3.82 8.57 -4.31
C GLN A 20 2.92 9.36 -5.25
N ILE A 21 3.43 9.77 -6.41
CA ILE A 21 2.61 10.39 -7.45
C ILE A 21 1.57 9.39 -7.94
N ALA A 22 1.95 8.14 -8.21
CA ALA A 22 1.02 7.08 -8.59
C ALA A 22 -0.08 6.89 -7.53
N TYR A 23 0.28 6.86 -6.25
CA TYR A 23 -0.69 6.80 -5.16
C TYR A 23 -1.63 8.01 -5.09
N ALA A 24 -1.09 9.23 -5.24
CA ALA A 24 -1.90 10.44 -5.27
C ALA A 24 -2.86 10.46 -6.47
N CYS A 25 -2.42 10.00 -7.64
CA CYS A 25 -3.29 9.80 -8.80
C CYS A 25 -4.35 8.73 -8.53
N GLY A 26 -3.99 7.63 -7.86
CA GLY A 26 -4.93 6.59 -7.45
C GLY A 26 -6.02 7.12 -6.54
N LEU A 27 -5.63 7.98 -5.59
CA LEU A 27 -6.54 8.69 -4.69
C LEU A 27 -7.54 9.56 -5.47
N LEU A 28 -7.05 10.42 -6.36
CA LEU A 28 -7.90 11.34 -7.11
C LEU A 28 -8.80 10.63 -8.13
N LEU A 29 -8.31 9.56 -8.75
CA LEU A 29 -9.01 8.90 -9.85
C LEU A 29 -9.89 7.75 -9.37
N LEU A 30 -9.40 6.91 -8.46
CA LEU A 30 -10.03 5.64 -8.09
C LEU A 30 -10.90 5.72 -6.84
N MET A 31 -10.61 6.65 -5.92
CA MET A 31 -11.45 6.83 -4.73
C MET A 31 -12.88 7.31 -5.08
N PRO A 32 -13.09 8.27 -6.01
CA PRO A 32 -14.44 8.65 -6.46
C PRO A 32 -15.24 7.49 -7.08
N LEU A 33 -14.57 6.50 -7.68
CA LEU A 33 -15.26 5.32 -8.19
C LEU A 33 -15.91 4.51 -7.07
N GLY A 34 -15.46 4.64 -5.83
CA GLY A 34 -16.04 3.95 -4.67
C GLY A 34 -17.47 4.37 -4.35
N ASP A 35 -17.93 5.52 -4.85
CA ASP A 35 -19.30 5.99 -4.66
C ASP A 35 -20.24 5.58 -5.79
N ILE A 36 -19.70 5.34 -6.98
CA ILE A 36 -20.47 4.97 -8.17
C ILE A 36 -20.52 3.44 -8.32
N VAL A 37 -19.41 2.76 -8.00
CA VAL A 37 -19.26 1.29 -8.10
C VAL A 37 -19.49 0.65 -6.73
N GLU A 38 -19.97 -0.59 -6.71
CA GLU A 38 -20.02 -1.38 -5.48
C GLU A 38 -18.63 -1.45 -4.82
N LYS A 39 -18.52 -0.86 -3.63
CA LYS A 39 -17.28 -0.75 -2.82
C LYS A 39 -16.54 -2.09 -2.69
N ARG A 40 -17.28 -3.20 -2.52
CA ARG A 40 -16.71 -4.56 -2.44
C ARG A 40 -16.05 -4.99 -3.75
N LYS A 41 -16.71 -4.79 -4.90
CA LYS A 41 -16.16 -5.16 -6.21
C LYS A 41 -14.93 -4.30 -6.52
N LEU A 42 -15.00 -3.00 -6.25
CA LEU A 42 -13.88 -2.08 -6.44
C LEU A 42 -12.68 -2.50 -5.56
N LEU A 43 -12.90 -2.76 -4.28
CA LEU A 43 -11.86 -3.25 -3.37
C LEU A 43 -11.15 -4.49 -3.92
N LEU A 44 -11.91 -5.52 -4.33
CA LEU A 44 -11.36 -6.77 -4.84
C LEU A 44 -10.53 -6.58 -6.12
N ILE A 45 -10.98 -5.71 -7.03
CA ILE A 45 -10.26 -5.39 -8.27
C ILE A 45 -8.94 -4.67 -7.96
N LEU A 46 -9.00 -3.64 -7.12
CA LEU A 46 -7.81 -2.87 -6.75
C LEU A 46 -6.77 -3.73 -6.03
N MET A 47 -7.20 -4.64 -5.16
CA MET A 47 -6.30 -5.59 -4.49
C MET A 47 -5.60 -6.52 -5.47
N LEU A 48 -6.30 -7.06 -6.47
CA LEU A 48 -5.68 -7.90 -7.50
C LEU A 48 -4.67 -7.12 -8.34
N LEU A 49 -5.01 -5.90 -8.74
CA LEU A 49 -4.11 -5.05 -9.51
C LEU A 49 -2.87 -4.67 -8.68
N ALA A 50 -3.04 -4.31 -7.41
CA ALA A 50 -1.94 -4.05 -6.50
C ALA A 50 -1.04 -5.29 -6.29
N ALA A 51 -1.65 -6.47 -6.09
CA ALA A 51 -0.93 -7.74 -5.97
C ALA A 51 -0.13 -8.05 -7.24
N SER A 52 -0.72 -7.84 -8.42
CA SER A 52 -0.06 -8.06 -9.70
C SER A 52 1.16 -7.15 -9.88
N GLY A 53 1.08 -5.88 -9.48
CA GLY A 53 2.20 -4.94 -9.52
C GLY A 53 3.34 -5.37 -8.58
N LEU A 54 3.00 -5.82 -7.38
CA LEU A 54 3.94 -6.32 -6.39
C LEU A 54 4.65 -7.59 -6.85
N LEU A 55 3.91 -8.54 -7.42
CA LEU A 55 4.49 -9.76 -7.96
C LEU A 55 5.35 -9.47 -9.19
N LEU A 56 4.92 -8.56 -10.08
CA LEU A 56 5.72 -8.14 -11.23
C LEU A 56 7.06 -7.51 -10.78
N SER A 57 7.02 -6.63 -9.78
CA SER A 57 8.22 -6.07 -9.18
C SER A 57 9.05 -7.12 -8.43
N GLY A 58 8.39 -8.12 -7.83
CA GLY A 58 9.00 -9.17 -7.05
C GLY A 58 9.70 -10.23 -7.90
N PHE A 59 9.19 -10.58 -9.08
CA PHE A 59 9.82 -11.59 -9.94
C PHE A 59 10.81 -11.01 -10.95
N SER A 60 10.80 -9.69 -11.17
CA SER A 60 11.64 -9.10 -12.20
C SER A 60 13.05 -8.75 -11.75
N SER A 61 14.03 -9.11 -12.59
CA SER A 61 15.42 -8.65 -12.48
C SER A 61 15.71 -7.36 -13.27
N HIS A 62 14.74 -6.84 -14.02
CA HIS A 62 14.89 -5.62 -14.84
C HIS A 62 14.33 -4.38 -14.12
N ILE A 63 15.12 -3.31 -14.04
CA ILE A 63 14.75 -2.02 -13.40
C ILE A 63 13.41 -1.47 -13.91
N ALA A 64 13.17 -1.52 -15.22
CA ALA A 64 11.96 -0.95 -15.82
C ALA A 64 10.70 -1.66 -15.29
N LEU A 65 10.76 -2.98 -15.13
CA LEU A 65 9.65 -3.77 -14.60
C LEU A 65 9.45 -3.57 -13.10
N ILE A 66 10.52 -3.32 -12.34
CA ILE A 66 10.42 -2.92 -10.92
C ILE A 66 9.71 -1.56 -10.79
N ILE A 67 10.05 -0.59 -11.65
CA ILE A 67 9.41 0.73 -11.67
C ILE A 67 7.93 0.59 -12.05
N ILE A 68 7.64 -0.14 -13.13
CA ILE A 68 6.26 -0.38 -13.59
C ILE A 68 5.44 -1.07 -12.49
N GLY A 69 5.98 -2.13 -11.88
CA GLY A 69 5.32 -2.84 -10.78
C GLY A 69 5.06 -1.95 -9.57
N THR A 70 6.01 -1.08 -9.22
CA THR A 70 5.86 -0.09 -8.15
C THR A 70 4.79 0.96 -8.48
N VAL A 71 4.74 1.45 -9.73
CA VAL A 71 3.70 2.39 -10.19
C VAL A 71 2.32 1.77 -10.11
N ILE A 72 2.16 0.55 -10.64
CA ILE A 72 0.90 -0.20 -10.58
C ILE A 72 0.48 -0.37 -9.13
N THR A 73 1.38 -0.87 -8.28
CA THR A 73 1.09 -1.08 -6.86
C THR A 73 0.70 0.22 -6.17
N GLY A 74 1.43 1.32 -6.42
CA GLY A 74 1.12 2.63 -5.85
C GLY A 74 -0.22 3.17 -6.31
N LEU A 75 -0.54 3.03 -7.60
CA LEU A 75 -1.82 3.48 -8.16
C LEU A 75 -3.01 2.76 -7.53
N PHE A 76 -2.87 1.45 -7.27
CA PHE A 76 -3.96 0.62 -6.77
C PHE A 76 -3.94 0.39 -5.25
N SER A 77 -2.92 0.89 -4.52
CA SER A 77 -2.83 0.75 -3.05
C SER A 77 -3.88 1.54 -2.28
N VAL A 78 -4.66 2.38 -2.95
CA VAL A 78 -5.85 3.05 -2.40
C VAL A 78 -6.94 2.08 -1.95
N SER A 79 -6.86 0.80 -2.30
CA SER A 79 -7.75 -0.25 -1.79
C SER A 79 -7.90 -0.24 -0.26
N ALA A 80 -6.84 0.08 0.50
CA ALA A 80 -6.91 0.13 1.96
C ALA A 80 -7.86 1.22 2.50
N GLN A 81 -8.07 2.31 1.76
CA GLN A 81 -8.97 3.39 2.18
C GLN A 81 -10.44 3.00 2.05
N LEU A 82 -10.76 2.10 1.12
CA LEU A 82 -12.12 1.60 0.93
C LEU A 82 -12.57 0.66 2.05
N LEU A 83 -11.66 0.19 2.90
CA LEU A 83 -11.97 -0.73 3.99
C LEU A 83 -12.84 -0.07 5.06
N LEU A 84 -12.48 1.11 5.57
CA LEU A 84 -13.30 1.70 6.63
C LEU A 84 -14.75 1.99 6.19
N PRO A 85 -15.00 2.60 5.01
CA PRO A 85 -16.35 2.79 4.49
C PRO A 85 -17.08 1.48 4.21
N LEU A 86 -16.40 0.47 3.66
CA LEU A 86 -17.01 -0.85 3.44
C LEU A 86 -17.41 -1.51 4.77
N ALA A 87 -16.55 -1.45 5.78
CA ALA A 87 -16.84 -1.98 7.12
C ALA A 87 -18.05 -1.29 7.75
N ALA A 88 -18.12 0.04 7.64
CA ALA A 88 -19.21 0.83 8.16
C ALA A 88 -20.54 0.50 7.46
N SER A 89 -20.51 0.18 6.16
CA SER A 89 -21.70 -0.22 5.40
C SER A 89 -22.23 -1.61 5.76
N LEU A 90 -21.39 -2.49 6.33
CA LEU A 90 -21.76 -3.86 6.70
C LEU A 90 -22.43 -3.95 8.08
N VAL A 91 -22.47 -2.86 8.83
CA VAL A 91 -22.88 -2.84 10.23
C VAL A 91 -23.93 -1.75 10.44
N PRO A 92 -24.97 -1.96 11.30
CA PRO A 92 -25.97 -0.93 11.59
C PRO A 92 -25.34 0.39 12.10
N MET A 93 -25.96 1.52 11.77
CA MET A 93 -25.47 2.88 12.11
C MET A 93 -25.09 3.07 13.60
N HIS A 94 -25.78 2.41 14.52
CA HIS A 94 -25.49 2.52 15.96
C HIS A 94 -24.17 1.84 16.39
N HIS A 95 -23.59 1.02 15.54
CA HIS A 95 -22.34 0.29 15.78
C HIS A 95 -21.16 0.85 14.97
N SER A 96 -21.37 1.86 14.11
CA SER A 96 -20.31 2.46 13.28
C SER A 96 -19.14 3.00 14.12
N GLY A 97 -19.41 3.53 15.32
CA GLY A 97 -18.36 3.97 16.24
C GLY A 97 -17.43 2.83 16.71
N ARG A 98 -17.97 1.62 16.90
CA ARG A 98 -17.14 0.43 17.23
C ARG A 98 -16.25 0.03 16.06
N VAL A 99 -16.76 0.14 14.83
CA VAL A 99 -16.00 -0.16 13.61
C VAL A 99 -14.82 0.79 13.48
N VAL A 100 -15.04 2.10 13.65
CA VAL A 100 -13.95 3.10 13.63
C VAL A 100 -12.90 2.80 14.71
N GLY A 101 -13.32 2.48 15.93
CA GLY A 101 -12.40 2.13 17.01
C GLY A 101 -11.57 0.88 16.72
N LEU A 102 -12.17 -0.17 16.12
CA LEU A 102 -11.48 -1.39 15.73
C LEU A 102 -10.44 -1.11 14.63
N PHE A 103 -10.78 -0.28 13.64
CA PHE A 103 -9.84 0.15 12.60
C PHE A 103 -8.67 0.98 13.18
N GLY A 104 -8.91 1.75 14.24
CA GLY A 104 -7.84 2.39 15.01
C GLY A 104 -6.84 1.36 15.57
N LEU A 105 -7.33 0.26 16.16
CA LEU A 105 -6.47 -0.83 16.65
C LEU A 105 -5.72 -1.53 15.52
N VAL A 106 -6.39 -1.78 14.38
CA VAL A 106 -5.75 -2.33 13.18
C VAL A 106 -4.61 -1.43 12.70
N GLY A 107 -4.80 -0.11 12.70
CA GLY A 107 -3.75 0.85 12.35
C GLY A 107 -2.55 0.84 13.31
N ILE A 108 -2.78 0.63 14.60
CA ILE A 108 -1.71 0.45 15.58
C ILE A 108 -0.91 -0.82 15.25
N ILE A 109 -1.60 -1.95 15.02
CA ILE A 109 -0.97 -3.22 14.66
C ILE A 109 -0.15 -3.07 13.37
N ASP A 110 -0.71 -2.42 12.34
CA ASP A 110 -0.01 -2.14 11.08
C ASP A 110 1.28 -1.34 11.30
N THR A 111 1.25 -0.34 12.18
CA THR A 111 2.45 0.47 12.50
C THR A 111 3.58 -0.40 13.07
N PHE A 112 3.26 -1.38 13.93
CA PHE A 112 4.25 -2.32 14.44
C PHE A 112 4.78 -3.25 13.35
N ILE A 113 3.91 -3.76 12.48
CA ILE A 113 4.30 -4.64 11.36
C ILE A 113 5.20 -3.89 10.37
N ALA A 114 4.84 -2.66 10.00
CA ALA A 114 5.61 -1.81 9.10
C ALA A 114 7.02 -1.52 9.66
N ASN A 115 7.12 -1.21 10.96
CA ASN A 115 8.40 -1.01 11.64
C ASN A 115 9.26 -2.28 11.63
N PHE A 116 8.64 -3.45 11.87
CA PHE A 116 9.34 -4.72 11.81
C PHE A 116 9.84 -5.02 10.39
N ALA A 117 8.99 -4.86 9.38
CA ALA A 117 9.34 -5.02 7.98
C ALA A 117 10.53 -4.12 7.59
N GLY A 118 10.52 -2.84 8.02
CA GLY A 118 11.62 -1.90 7.79
C GLY A 118 12.97 -2.40 8.30
N ARG A 119 13.01 -2.94 9.53
CA ARG A 119 14.25 -3.50 10.11
C ARG A 119 14.81 -4.67 9.30
N TYR A 120 13.96 -5.51 8.72
CA TYR A 120 14.39 -6.63 7.89
C TYR A 120 14.78 -6.20 6.46
N ILE A 121 14.12 -5.18 5.91
CA ILE A 121 14.50 -4.51 4.66
C ILE A 121 15.91 -3.92 4.80
N ASP A 122 16.22 -3.29 5.93
CA ASP A 122 17.53 -2.72 6.21
C ASP A 122 18.64 -3.76 6.26
N ARG A 123 18.33 -4.99 6.71
CA ARG A 123 19.25 -6.15 6.69
C ARG A 123 19.47 -6.76 5.30
N GLY A 124 18.82 -6.23 4.25
CA GLY A 124 19.02 -6.64 2.86
C GLY A 124 18.01 -7.65 2.32
N TYR A 125 16.94 -7.96 3.06
CA TYR A 125 15.91 -8.94 2.65
C TYR A 125 14.75 -8.33 1.84
N ILE A 126 14.99 -7.23 1.13
CA ILE A 126 13.98 -6.43 0.40
C ILE A 126 13.10 -7.29 -0.53
N HIS A 127 13.73 -8.17 -1.30
CA HIS A 127 13.05 -9.01 -2.29
C HIS A 127 12.13 -10.04 -1.64
N ARG A 128 12.59 -10.70 -0.55
CA ARG A 128 11.79 -11.69 0.18
C ARG A 128 10.57 -11.04 0.83
N ILE A 129 10.74 -9.83 1.37
CA ILE A 129 9.61 -9.07 1.96
C ILE A 129 8.61 -8.66 0.89
N SER A 130 9.08 -8.17 -0.25
CA SER A 130 8.20 -7.79 -1.37
C SER A 130 7.38 -8.99 -1.87
N MET A 131 8.00 -10.17 -2.00
CA MET A 131 7.27 -11.40 -2.34
C MET A 131 6.24 -11.78 -1.27
N SER A 132 6.64 -11.79 0.00
CA SER A 132 5.73 -12.11 1.11
C SER A 132 4.53 -11.16 1.16
N CYS A 133 4.72 -9.87 0.85
CA CYS A 133 3.63 -8.90 0.75
C CYS A 133 2.75 -9.12 -0.49
N GLY A 134 3.32 -9.53 -1.62
CA GLY A 134 2.55 -9.91 -2.81
C GLY A 134 1.64 -11.11 -2.52
N PHE A 135 2.19 -12.16 -1.89
CA PHE A 135 1.40 -13.30 -1.43
C PHE A 135 0.41 -12.92 -0.33
N GLY A 136 0.79 -12.01 0.56
CA GLY A 136 -0.08 -11.43 1.60
C GLY A 136 -1.29 -10.72 1.01
N LEU A 137 -1.12 -9.95 -0.07
CA LEU A 137 -2.25 -9.33 -0.79
C LEU A 137 -3.17 -10.36 -1.44
N ILE A 138 -2.61 -11.42 -2.03
CA ILE A 138 -3.42 -12.51 -2.62
C ILE A 138 -4.20 -13.25 -1.53
N LEU A 139 -3.56 -13.55 -0.40
CA LEU A 139 -4.23 -14.18 0.73
C LEU A 139 -5.31 -13.27 1.31
N SER A 140 -5.04 -11.97 1.42
CA SER A 140 -6.03 -10.97 1.85
C SER A 140 -7.21 -10.95 0.88
N TRP A 141 -6.94 -10.93 -0.43
CA TRP A 141 -7.96 -10.98 -1.46
C TRP A 141 -8.85 -12.24 -1.34
N LEU A 142 -8.25 -13.40 -1.06
CA LEU A 142 -8.99 -14.65 -0.80
C LEU A 142 -9.88 -14.53 0.46
N LEU A 143 -9.41 -13.90 1.53
CA LEU A 143 -10.22 -13.65 2.74
C LEU A 143 -11.42 -12.73 2.44
N PHE A 144 -11.28 -11.75 1.57
CA PHE A 144 -12.39 -10.88 1.13
C PHE A 144 -13.39 -11.58 0.18
N LEU A 145 -13.00 -12.67 -0.48
CA LEU A 145 -13.96 -13.54 -1.18
C LEU A 145 -14.84 -14.32 -0.20
N LEU A 146 -14.27 -14.76 0.93
CA LEU A 146 -14.94 -15.47 2.03
C LEU A 146 -15.77 -14.56 2.94
N LEU A 147 -15.80 -13.24 2.65
CA LEU A 147 -16.57 -12.23 3.37
C LEU A 147 -18.04 -12.61 3.70
N PRO A 148 -18.82 -13.25 2.81
CA PRO A 148 -20.22 -13.56 3.09
C PRO A 148 -20.42 -14.51 4.28
N LEU A 149 -19.34 -15.17 4.73
CA LEU A 149 -19.40 -16.18 5.79
C LEU A 149 -19.28 -15.54 7.19
N HIS A 150 -18.28 -14.69 7.46
CA HIS A 150 -18.05 -14.13 8.80
C HIS A 150 -17.25 -12.81 8.83
N PHE A 151 -17.60 -11.90 9.75
CA PHE A 151 -16.90 -10.62 10.00
C PHE A 151 -15.42 -10.78 10.41
N ILE A 152 -15.02 -11.94 10.95
CA ILE A 152 -13.61 -12.15 11.34
C ILE A 152 -12.67 -12.20 10.14
N PHE A 153 -13.13 -12.71 8.98
CA PHE A 153 -12.37 -12.71 7.74
C PHE A 153 -12.13 -11.29 7.24
N TYR A 154 -13.06 -10.38 7.52
CA TYR A 154 -12.91 -8.96 7.21
C TYR A 154 -11.79 -8.30 8.01
N ILE A 155 -11.73 -8.58 9.33
CA ILE A 155 -10.66 -8.05 10.20
C ILE A 155 -9.30 -8.60 9.78
N LEU A 156 -9.19 -9.92 9.61
CA LEU A 156 -7.95 -10.56 9.19
C LEU A 156 -7.50 -10.09 7.82
N GLY A 157 -8.43 -10.00 6.86
CA GLY A 157 -8.18 -9.44 5.54
C GLY A 157 -7.67 -7.99 5.62
N SER A 158 -8.32 -7.16 6.45
CA SER A 158 -7.95 -5.75 6.67
C SER A 158 -6.55 -5.60 7.27
N ILE A 159 -6.19 -6.39 8.29
CA ILE A 159 -4.83 -6.38 8.84
C ILE A 159 -3.81 -6.75 7.77
N LEU A 160 -4.10 -7.76 6.95
CA LEU A 160 -3.17 -8.29 5.97
C LEU A 160 -2.95 -7.35 4.78
N ILE A 161 -3.99 -6.65 4.33
CA ILE A 161 -3.87 -5.63 3.28
C ILE A 161 -3.10 -4.40 3.78
N TYR A 162 -3.38 -3.92 5.00
CA TYR A 162 -2.59 -2.83 5.61
C TYR A 162 -1.12 -3.23 5.70
N ALA A 163 -0.82 -4.40 6.28
CA ALA A 163 0.53 -4.91 6.41
C ALA A 163 1.26 -5.04 5.06
N SER A 164 0.56 -5.51 4.02
CA SER A 164 1.16 -5.72 2.71
C SER A 164 1.45 -4.39 1.99
N LEU A 165 0.55 -3.41 2.11
CA LEU A 165 0.72 -2.09 1.50
C LEU A 165 1.71 -1.21 2.26
N SER A 166 1.70 -1.26 3.60
CA SER A 166 2.66 -0.49 4.42
C SER A 166 4.10 -0.93 4.14
N ALA A 167 4.35 -2.21 3.93
CA ALA A 167 5.65 -2.72 3.52
C ALA A 167 6.15 -2.20 2.15
N VAL A 168 5.26 -1.95 1.19
CA VAL A 168 5.61 -1.30 -0.09
C VAL A 168 6.07 0.13 0.16
N HIS A 169 5.33 0.88 0.97
CA HIS A 169 5.70 2.25 1.33
C HIS A 169 7.03 2.29 2.09
N VAL A 170 7.27 1.35 3.01
CA VAL A 170 8.53 1.23 3.76
C VAL A 170 9.68 0.86 2.83
N THR A 171 9.47 -0.08 1.89
CA THR A 171 10.48 -0.44 0.89
C THR A 171 10.85 0.76 0.02
N ASN A 172 9.85 1.47 -0.50
CA ASN A 172 10.05 2.67 -1.31
C ASN A 172 10.79 3.77 -0.52
N GLN A 173 10.45 3.98 0.75
CA GLN A 173 11.14 4.95 1.60
C GLN A 173 12.58 4.56 1.93
N SER A 174 12.85 3.28 2.17
CA SER A 174 14.19 2.77 2.49
C SER A 174 15.21 3.05 1.37
N ILE A 175 14.75 3.08 0.12
CA ILE A 175 15.57 3.40 -1.06
C ILE A 175 16.02 4.87 -1.02
N VAL A 176 15.12 5.84 -0.75
CA VAL A 176 15.51 7.27 -0.59
C VAL A 176 16.51 7.45 0.54
N PHE A 177 16.23 6.82 1.67
CA PHE A 177 16.95 7.09 2.91
C PHE A 177 18.39 6.56 2.89
N LYS A 178 18.69 5.61 1.99
CA LYS A 178 20.05 5.12 1.75
C LYS A 178 20.86 5.99 0.78
N LEU A 179 20.22 6.84 -0.03
CA LEU A 179 20.89 7.59 -1.10
C LEU A 179 21.32 9.01 -0.71
N ASN A 180 20.54 9.77 0.07
CA ASN A 180 20.98 11.12 0.51
C ASN A 180 20.09 11.70 1.64
N GLN A 181 20.70 12.20 2.74
CA GLN A 181 19.95 12.89 3.80
C GLN A 181 19.28 14.19 3.32
N GLN A 182 19.82 14.90 2.33
CA GLN A 182 19.18 16.11 1.79
C GLN A 182 17.88 15.78 1.03
N LEU A 183 17.83 14.65 0.31
CA LEU A 183 16.61 14.19 -0.36
C LEU A 183 15.53 13.81 0.65
N LYS A 184 15.91 13.24 1.80
CA LYS A 184 15.00 12.90 2.90
C LYS A 184 14.22 14.11 3.43
N SER A 185 14.89 15.25 3.62
CA SER A 185 14.26 16.49 4.12
C SER A 185 13.25 17.06 3.10
N ARG A 186 13.65 17.18 1.83
CA ARG A 186 12.77 17.66 0.75
C ARG A 186 11.57 16.74 0.53
N PHE A 187 11.79 15.43 0.63
CA PHE A 187 10.75 14.45 0.39
C PHE A 187 9.63 14.52 1.43
N ASN A 188 9.99 14.60 2.72
CA ASN A 188 8.98 14.73 3.77
C ASN A 188 8.29 16.10 3.78
N ALA A 189 9.01 17.17 3.45
CA ALA A 189 8.47 18.54 3.49
C ALA A 189 7.45 18.83 2.36
N ILE A 190 7.59 18.20 1.20
CA ILE A 190 6.76 18.49 0.02
C ILE A 190 5.70 17.40 -0.18
N TYR A 191 6.09 16.13 -0.25
CA TYR A 191 5.16 15.10 -0.70
C TYR A 191 4.13 14.69 0.34
N ARG A 192 4.52 14.63 1.62
CA ARG A 192 3.59 14.20 2.68
C ARG A 192 2.42 15.19 2.87
N PRO A 193 2.64 16.52 2.89
CA PRO A 193 1.54 17.49 2.87
C PRO A 193 0.69 17.41 1.60
N VAL A 194 1.29 17.22 0.41
CA VAL A 194 0.54 17.12 -0.85
C VAL A 194 -0.38 15.91 -0.86
N ILE A 195 0.11 14.74 -0.43
CA ILE A 195 -0.72 13.53 -0.34
C ILE A 195 -1.85 13.73 0.69
N PHE A 196 -1.56 14.38 1.83
CA PHE A 196 -2.58 14.70 2.82
C PHE A 196 -3.67 15.60 2.23
N TRP A 197 -3.29 16.63 1.49
CA TRP A 197 -4.23 17.52 0.79
C TRP A 197 -5.05 16.79 -0.26
N VAL A 198 -4.40 15.96 -1.08
CA VAL A 198 -5.06 15.13 -2.10
C VAL A 198 -6.06 14.16 -1.48
N ALA A 199 -5.71 13.52 -0.37
CA ALA A 199 -6.62 12.64 0.35
C ALA A 199 -7.84 13.38 0.94
N HIS A 200 -7.70 14.67 1.26
CA HIS A 200 -8.80 15.53 1.71
C HIS A 200 -9.69 16.02 0.56
N LEU A 201 -9.12 16.17 -0.64
CA LEU A 201 -9.84 16.57 -1.85
C LEU A 201 -10.57 15.41 -2.52
N ALA A 202 -10.06 14.20 -2.33
CA ALA A 202 -10.73 13.00 -2.80
C ALA A 202 -12.05 12.81 -2.00
N PRO A 203 -13.17 12.53 -2.70
CA PRO A 203 -14.52 12.53 -2.14
C PRO A 203 -14.77 11.40 -1.13
#